data_AF-B7G4K1-F1
#
_entry.id   AF-B7G4K1-F1
#
_cell.length_a   1.000
_cell.length_b   1.000
_cell.length_c   1.000
_cell.angle_alpha   90.00
_cell.angle_beta   90.00
_cell.angle_gamma   90.00
#
_symmetry.space_group_name_H-M   'P 1'
#
loop_
_entity.id
_entity.type
_entity.pdbx_description
1 polymer ?
#
loop_
_entity_poly.entity_id
_entity_poly.type
_entity_poly.pdbx_seq_one_letter_code
_entity_poly.pdbx_strand_id
1 'polypeptide(L)'
;MLKAAGVLSTEKRYGAGGNKSAHSGGVLSARKLEEADDVGTIVKVDKSLSKAIMQARTAKKLTQKELATAINEKPQVVAEYESGKAIPNPQIISKLERKLGVKL
;
A
#
# COMPACT_ATOMS: atom_id res chain seq x y z
N MET A 1 -38.51 21.55 20.86
CA MET A 1 -37.14 21.78 21.36
C MET A 1 -36.16 21.70 20.19
N LEU A 2 -35.73 22.84 19.64
CA LEU A 2 -34.70 22.90 18.59
C LEU A 2 -33.35 22.95 19.31
N LYS A 3 -32.51 21.91 19.19
CA LYS A 3 -31.13 21.95 19.71
C LYS A 3 -30.37 23.04 18.94
N ALA A 4 -29.75 23.96 19.68
CA ALA A 4 -28.89 25.00 19.13
C ALA A 4 -27.85 24.38 18.19
N ALA A 5 -27.91 24.77 16.92
CA ALA A 5 -26.95 24.35 15.92
C ALA A 5 -25.62 25.05 16.20
N GLY A 6 -24.69 24.33 16.83
CA GLY A 6 -23.28 24.73 16.83
C GLY A 6 -22.79 24.84 15.39
N VAL A 7 -21.86 25.77 15.14
CA VAL A 7 -21.22 25.94 13.84
C VAL A 7 -20.51 24.64 13.45
N LEU A 8 -21.15 23.83 12.61
CA LEU A 8 -20.58 22.63 12.02
C LEU A 8 -19.77 23.04 10.79
N SER A 9 -18.44 22.98 10.89
CA SER A 9 -17.59 23.10 9.70
C SER A 9 -17.75 21.84 8.85
N THR A 10 -18.31 22.00 7.66
CA THR A 10 -18.42 20.92 6.67
C THR A 10 -17.49 21.23 5.49
N GLU A 11 -16.41 20.47 5.38
CA GLU A 11 -15.44 20.62 4.29
C GLU A 11 -15.40 19.35 3.43
N LYS A 12 -15.34 19.54 2.10
CA LYS A 12 -15.16 18.44 1.17
C LYS A 12 -13.71 17.96 1.23
N ARG A 13 -13.50 16.69 1.55
CA ARG A 13 -12.15 16.09 1.56
C ARG A 13 -11.51 16.13 0.17
N TYR A 14 -10.23 16.46 0.11
CA TYR A 14 -9.44 16.39 -1.14
C TYR A 14 -9.49 14.97 -1.72
N GLY A 15 -9.84 14.84 -3.00
CA GLY A 15 -10.02 13.55 -3.67
C GLY A 15 -11.31 12.80 -3.33
N ALA A 16 -12.27 13.43 -2.64
CA ALA A 16 -13.57 12.81 -2.35
C ALA A 16 -14.36 12.45 -3.63
N GLY A 17 -14.98 11.26 -3.62
CA GLY A 17 -15.84 10.77 -4.71
C GLY A 17 -15.13 10.01 -5.83
N GLY A 18 -13.84 9.71 -5.69
CA GLY A 18 -13.06 8.95 -6.68
C GLY A 18 -12.50 7.62 -6.18
N ASN A 19 -12.16 6.70 -7.08
CA ASN A 19 -11.53 5.40 -6.84
C ASN A 19 -10.12 5.33 -7.43
N LYS A 20 -9.22 6.17 -6.92
CA LYS A 20 -7.84 6.24 -7.41
C LYS A 20 -7.10 4.91 -7.23
N SER A 21 -6.33 4.51 -8.25
CA SER A 21 -5.51 3.30 -8.24
C SER A 21 -4.42 3.39 -7.17
N ALA A 22 -4.00 2.24 -6.63
CA ALA A 22 -2.90 2.18 -5.67
C ALA A 22 -1.55 2.64 -6.25
N HIS A 23 -1.46 2.73 -7.57
CA HIS A 23 -0.28 3.21 -8.31
C HIS A 23 -0.37 4.70 -8.71
N SER A 24 -1.49 5.36 -8.42
CA SER A 24 -1.76 6.74 -8.92
C SER A 24 -1.28 7.86 -8.00
N GLY A 25 -0.95 7.55 -6.75
CA GLY A 25 -0.23 8.45 -5.85
C GLY A 25 1.18 7.90 -5.68
N GLY A 26 2.21 8.72 -5.90
CA GLY A 26 3.57 8.34 -5.56
C GLY A 26 3.65 7.88 -4.10
N VAL A 27 4.51 6.91 -3.81
CA VAL A 27 4.70 6.41 -2.44
C VAL A 27 5.22 7.53 -1.51
N LEU A 28 5.90 8.51 -2.10
CA LEU A 28 6.36 9.72 -1.44
C LEU A 28 5.47 10.91 -1.83
N SER A 29 5.30 11.85 -0.90
CA SER A 29 4.59 13.11 -1.17
C SER A 29 5.32 13.89 -2.27
N ALA A 30 4.62 14.24 -3.35
CA ALA A 30 5.18 14.97 -4.49
C ALA A 30 5.95 16.24 -4.06
N ARG A 31 5.40 17.00 -3.11
CA ARG A 31 6.06 18.19 -2.53
C ARG A 31 7.42 17.88 -1.89
N LYS A 32 7.55 16.73 -1.22
CA LYS A 32 8.81 16.32 -0.58
C LYS A 32 9.85 15.85 -1.59
N LEU A 33 9.41 15.35 -2.74
CA LEU A 33 10.29 15.04 -3.88
C LEU A 33 10.76 16.31 -4.60
N GLU A 34 9.89 17.31 -4.74
CA GLU A 34 10.23 18.60 -5.36
C GLU A 34 11.18 19.44 -4.50
N GLU A 35 11.09 19.34 -3.17
CA GLU A 35 11.92 20.09 -2.22
C GLU A 35 13.26 19.40 -1.89
N ALA A 36 13.46 18.15 -2.32
CA ALA A 36 14.70 17.41 -2.06
C ALA A 36 15.76 17.69 -3.12
N ASP A 37 16.91 18.27 -2.71
CA ASP A 37 18.07 18.55 -3.58
C ASP A 37 18.90 17.30 -3.94
N ASP A 38 18.72 16.20 -3.20
CA ASP A 38 19.32 14.89 -3.46
C ASP A 38 18.21 13.82 -3.47
N VAL A 39 18.33 12.81 -4.33
CA VAL A 39 17.30 11.79 -4.60
C VAL A 39 16.93 10.99 -3.34
N GLY A 40 17.80 11.01 -2.32
CA GLY A 40 17.62 10.30 -1.07
C GLY A 40 17.65 8.79 -1.28
N THR A 41 18.03 8.04 -0.24
CA THR A 41 17.97 6.58 -0.33
C THR A 41 16.50 6.15 -0.29
N ILE A 42 15.96 5.66 -1.40
CA ILE A 42 14.61 5.09 -1.42
C ILE A 42 14.62 3.84 -0.52
N VAL A 43 13.93 3.94 0.62
CA VAL A 43 13.78 2.82 1.55
C VAL A 43 12.94 1.74 0.89
N LYS A 44 13.55 0.56 0.73
CA LYS A 44 12.92 -0.63 0.15
C LYS A 44 12.30 -1.50 1.24
N VAL A 45 11.48 -2.46 0.83
CA VAL A 45 10.92 -3.49 1.72
C VAL A 45 12.04 -4.20 2.50
N ASP A 46 11.91 -4.25 3.82
CA ASP A 46 12.85 -4.96 4.70
C ASP A 46 12.85 -6.47 4.43
N LYS A 47 14.01 -7.10 4.67
CA LYS A 47 14.16 -8.57 4.55
C LYS A 47 13.22 -9.37 5.47
N SER A 48 12.77 -8.75 6.57
CA SER A 48 11.80 -9.36 7.48
C SER A 48 10.42 -9.46 6.81
N LEU A 49 9.94 -8.35 6.25
CA LEU A 49 8.66 -8.25 5.55
C LEU A 49 8.63 -9.19 4.34
N SER A 50 9.70 -9.22 3.55
CA SER A 50 9.76 -10.10 2.37
C SER A 50 9.67 -11.59 2.73
N LYS A 51 10.34 -12.02 3.81
CA LYS A 51 10.24 -13.38 4.35
C LYS A 51 8.85 -13.68 4.88
N ALA A 52 8.24 -12.76 5.61
CA ALA A 52 6.89 -12.94 6.17
C ALA A 52 5.85 -13.15 5.07
N ILE A 53 5.92 -12.38 3.97
CA ILE A 53 5.04 -12.56 2.80
C ILE A 53 5.22 -13.94 2.18
N MET A 54 6.47 -14.35 1.94
CA MET A 54 6.78 -15.64 1.33
C MET A 54 6.31 -16.82 2.20
N GLN A 55 6.52 -16.74 3.51
CA GLN A 55 6.08 -17.77 4.46
C GLN A 55 4.55 -17.85 4.50
N ALA A 56 3.86 -16.72 4.60
CA ALA A 56 2.40 -16.69 4.64
C ALA A 56 1.78 -17.19 3.32
N ARG A 57 2.39 -16.86 2.17
CA ARG A 57 1.97 -17.41 0.87
C ARG A 57 2.12 -18.93 0.82
N THR A 58 3.27 -19.44 1.26
CA THR A 58 3.58 -20.87 1.26
C THR A 58 2.68 -21.64 2.22
N ALA A 59 2.37 -21.08 3.39
CA ALA A 59 1.42 -21.66 4.35
C ALA A 59 0.02 -21.81 3.75
N LYS A 60 -0.39 -20.88 2.89
CA LYS A 60 -1.67 -20.95 2.15
C LYS A 60 -1.61 -21.76 0.85
N LYS A 61 -0.46 -22.34 0.52
CA LYS A 61 -0.22 -23.10 -0.73
C LYS A 61 -0.58 -22.32 -1.99
N LEU A 62 -0.40 -21.00 -1.97
CA LEU A 62 -0.66 -20.14 -3.12
C LEU A 62 0.59 -19.93 -3.96
N THR A 63 0.45 -19.90 -5.27
CA THR A 63 1.49 -19.41 -6.18
C THR A 63 1.53 -17.87 -6.15
N GLN A 64 2.64 -17.28 -6.58
CA GLN A 64 2.74 -15.82 -6.71
C GLN A 64 1.68 -15.26 -7.67
N LYS A 65 1.36 -16.00 -8.75
CA LYS A 65 0.32 -15.62 -9.71
C LYS A 65 -1.07 -15.62 -9.08
N GLU A 66 -1.42 -16.65 -8.31
CA GLU A 66 -2.71 -16.73 -7.63
C GLU A 66 -2.86 -15.65 -6.56
N LEU A 67 -1.80 -15.39 -5.79
CA LEU A 67 -1.79 -14.29 -4.82
C LEU A 67 -1.99 -12.94 -5.53
N ALA A 68 -1.25 -12.69 -6.61
CA ALA A 68 -1.32 -11.46 -7.39
C ALA A 68 -2.72 -11.23 -7.98
N THR A 69 -3.32 -12.25 -8.59
CA THR A 69 -4.70 -12.20 -9.09
C THR A 69 -5.68 -11.89 -7.95
N ALA A 70 -5.50 -12.52 -6.77
CA ALA A 70 -6.40 -12.31 -5.65
C ALA A 70 -6.33 -10.91 -5.03
N ILE A 71 -5.20 -10.20 -5.15
CA ILE A 71 -5.04 -8.81 -4.69
C ILE A 71 -5.23 -7.78 -5.82
N ASN A 72 -5.56 -8.24 -7.03
CA ASN A 72 -5.65 -7.41 -8.24
C ASN A 72 -4.34 -6.65 -8.53
N GLU A 73 -3.20 -7.33 -8.43
CA GLU A 73 -1.88 -6.79 -8.78
C GLU A 73 -1.19 -7.67 -9.82
N LYS A 74 -0.12 -7.15 -10.44
CA LYS A 74 0.70 -7.94 -11.37
C LYS A 74 1.55 -8.96 -10.60
N PRO A 75 1.79 -10.18 -11.13
CA PRO A 75 2.69 -11.16 -10.50
C PRO A 75 4.09 -10.61 -10.21
N GLN A 76 4.59 -9.72 -11.08
CA GLN A 76 5.86 -9.03 -10.91
C GLN A 76 5.91 -8.21 -9.60
N VAL A 77 4.82 -7.54 -9.23
CA VAL A 77 4.76 -6.74 -8.00
C VAL A 77 4.97 -7.68 -6.80
N VAL A 78 4.24 -8.78 -6.72
CA VAL A 78 4.41 -9.76 -5.63
C VAL A 78 5.85 -10.30 -5.56
N ALA A 79 6.47 -10.60 -6.70
CA ALA A 79 7.86 -11.05 -6.76
C ALA A 79 8.86 -9.98 -6.27
N GLU A 80 8.62 -8.70 -6.58
CA GLU A 80 9.45 -7.59 -6.11
C GLU A 80 9.33 -7.37 -4.59
N TYR A 81 8.14 -7.60 -4.00
CA TYR A 81 7.94 -7.58 -2.56
C TYR A 81 8.60 -8.78 -1.86
N GLU A 82 8.47 -10.00 -2.41
CA GLU A 82 9.13 -11.19 -1.87
C GLU A 82 10.67 -11.15 -1.99
N SER A 83 11.20 -10.37 -2.95
CA SER A 83 12.65 -10.17 -3.13
C SER A 83 13.21 -8.94 -2.40
N GLY A 84 12.36 -8.11 -1.78
CA GLY A 84 12.78 -6.88 -1.07
C GLY A 84 13.23 -5.75 -2.02
N LYS A 85 12.90 -5.82 -3.31
CA LYS A 85 13.24 -4.79 -4.30
C LYS A 85 12.17 -3.69 -4.38
N ALA A 86 10.94 -4.02 -4.01
CA ALA A 86 9.81 -3.10 -4.07
C ALA A 86 9.96 -1.93 -3.10
N ILE A 87 9.34 -0.80 -3.47
CA ILE A 87 9.10 0.33 -2.57
C ILE A 87 7.81 0.02 -1.78
N PRO A 88 7.84 0.06 -0.43
CA PRO A 88 6.68 -0.27 0.39
C PRO A 88 5.49 0.68 0.11
N ASN A 89 4.41 0.16 -0.48
CA ASN A 89 3.16 0.90 -0.64
C ASN A 89 2.13 0.40 0.39
N PRO A 90 1.67 1.24 1.32
CA PRO A 90 0.73 0.85 2.38
C PRO A 90 -0.57 0.21 1.87
N GLN A 91 -1.04 0.62 0.69
CA GLN A 91 -2.26 0.07 0.09
C GLN A 91 -2.05 -1.37 -0.39
N ILE A 92 -0.90 -1.65 -1.00
CA ILE A 92 -0.54 -3.02 -1.45
C ILE A 92 -0.30 -3.91 -0.23
N ILE A 93 0.40 -3.41 0.79
CA ILE A 93 0.62 -4.12 2.05
C ILE A 93 -0.72 -4.48 2.70
N SER A 94 -1.65 -3.53 2.80
CA SER A 94 -2.99 -3.79 3.35
C SER A 94 -3.75 -4.88 2.59
N LYS A 95 -3.61 -4.95 1.26
CA LYS A 95 -4.21 -6.03 0.45
C LYS A 95 -3.55 -7.38 0.73
N LEU A 96 -2.22 -7.40 0.85
CA LEU A 96 -1.44 -8.60 1.18
C LEU A 96 -1.82 -9.11 2.57
N GLU A 97 -1.86 -8.27 3.59
CA GLU A 97 -2.26 -8.63 4.95
C GLU A 97 -3.66 -9.26 4.97
N ARG A 98 -4.63 -8.65 4.30
CA ARG A 98 -6.00 -9.18 4.21
C ARG A 98 -6.05 -10.55 3.54
N LYS A 99 -5.33 -10.73 2.42
CA LYS A 99 -5.37 -11.99 1.69
C LYS A 99 -4.56 -13.09 2.37
N LEU A 100 -3.44 -12.74 3.00
CA LEU A 100 -2.55 -13.65 3.69
C LEU A 100 -2.97 -13.90 5.15
N GLY A 101 -3.83 -13.07 5.73
CA GLY A 101 -4.34 -13.24 7.10
C GLY A 101 -3.27 -13.05 8.17
N VAL A 102 -2.22 -12.30 7.85
CA VAL A 102 -1.09 -11.98 8.74
C VAL A 102 -0.93 -10.47 8.82
N LYS A 103 -0.46 -9.97 9.96
CA LYS A 103 0.02 -8.59 10.07
C LYS A 103 1.47 -8.52 9.62
N LEU A 104 1.78 -7.58 8.73
CA LEU A 104 3.05 -7.44 8.04
C LEU A 104 3.74 -6.12 8.38
#